data_AF-A0A7W5G4Q9-F1
#
_entry.id   AF-A0A7W5G4Q9-F1
#
_cell.length_a   1.000
_cell.length_b   1.000
_cell.length_c   1.000
_cell.angle_alpha   90.00
_cell.angle_beta   90.00
_cell.angle_gamma   90.00
#
_symmetry.space_group_name_H-M   'P 1'
#
loop_
_entity.id
_entity.type
_entity.pdbx_description
1 polymer ?
#
loop_
_entity_poly.entity_id
_entity_poly.type
_entity_poly.pdbx_seq_one_letter_code
_entity_poly.pdbx_strand_id
1 'polypeptide(L)'
;MLELLPSGADHVVAMKVSGRVTAPDLQVAIDAIEAVKKTQPRISLYTEIDEMRWMTFTAFLRDLGYGLTQVGDLDRYYRAAVLSDKHWVRHLARLENRLFKHLEVRAFSVRHKPDALEWIRHLPEHPVAGSQPSTSRR
;
A
#
# COMPACT_ATOMS: atom_id res chain seq x y z
N MET A 1 6.00 -16.21 2.50
CA MET A 1 7.07 -15.84 1.59
C MET A 1 6.68 -14.51 0.98
N LEU A 2 7.65 -13.62 0.89
CA LEU A 2 7.54 -12.33 0.24
C LEU A 2 8.46 -12.30 -0.97
N GLU A 3 7.95 -11.81 -2.09
CA GLU A 3 8.69 -11.66 -3.33
C GLU A 3 8.52 -10.23 -3.83
N LEU A 4 9.61 -9.56 -4.20
CA LEU A 4 9.55 -8.25 -4.82
C LEU A 4 9.25 -8.40 -6.31
N LEU A 5 8.27 -7.65 -6.79
CA LEU A 5 7.84 -7.66 -8.18
C LEU A 5 8.34 -6.41 -8.91
N PRO A 6 8.60 -6.48 -10.23
CA PRO A 6 8.86 -5.30 -11.03
C PRO A 6 7.58 -4.46 -11.12
N SER A 7 7.57 -3.30 -10.46
CA SER A 7 6.44 -2.36 -10.48
C SER A 7 6.35 -1.57 -11.79
N GLY A 8 7.49 -1.37 -12.46
CA GLY A 8 7.61 -0.54 -13.66
C GLY A 8 7.57 0.96 -13.39
N ALA A 9 7.66 1.38 -12.11
CA ALA A 9 7.75 2.77 -11.72
C ALA A 9 8.62 2.91 -10.46
N ASP A 10 9.58 3.84 -10.48
CA ASP A 10 10.60 4.01 -9.42
C ASP A 10 10.01 4.31 -8.04
N HIS A 11 8.82 4.91 -7.98
CA HIS A 11 8.12 5.26 -6.74
C HIS A 11 7.19 4.17 -6.23
N VAL A 12 7.06 3.05 -6.95
CA VAL A 12 6.16 1.95 -6.61
C VAL A 12 6.97 0.77 -6.10
N VAL A 13 6.72 0.36 -4.86
CA VAL A 13 7.23 -0.88 -4.31
C VAL A 13 6.17 -1.95 -4.52
N ALA A 14 6.40 -2.84 -5.49
CA ALA A 14 5.53 -3.96 -5.75
C ALA A 14 6.04 -5.23 -5.06
N MET A 15 5.17 -5.92 -4.34
CA MET A 15 5.49 -7.15 -3.62
C MET A 15 4.35 -8.15 -3.71
N LYS A 16 4.67 -9.43 -3.71
CA LYS A 16 3.75 -10.54 -3.58
C LYS A 16 3.99 -11.21 -2.25
N VAL A 17 2.92 -11.43 -1.49
CA VAL A 17 2.94 -12.11 -0.21
C VAL A 17 2.05 -13.35 -0.29
N SER A 18 2.66 -14.50 0.00
CA SER A 18 2.02 -15.81 -0.09
C SER A 18 2.28 -16.65 1.15
N GLY A 19 1.25 -17.36 1.61
CA GLY A 19 1.36 -18.28 2.74
C GLY A 19 1.83 -17.59 4.03
N ARG A 20 3.00 -18.01 4.56
CA ARG A 20 3.56 -17.50 5.82
C ARG A 20 4.70 -16.52 5.57
N VAL A 21 4.54 -15.27 6.00
CA VAL A 21 5.63 -14.27 5.98
C VAL A 21 6.50 -14.45 7.22
N THR A 22 7.81 -14.36 7.05
CA THR A 22 8.81 -14.48 8.11
C THR A 22 9.51 -13.13 8.36
N ALA A 23 10.28 -13.03 9.46
CA ALA A 23 11.06 -11.83 9.75
C ALA A 23 12.02 -11.40 8.61
N PRO A 24 12.77 -12.29 7.94
CA PRO A 24 13.61 -11.87 6.80
C PRO A 24 12.78 -11.38 5.61
N ASP A 25 11.61 -11.98 5.35
CA ASP A 25 10.69 -11.48 4.31
C ASP A 25 10.26 -10.02 4.62
N LEU A 26 9.99 -9.73 5.90
CA LEU A 26 9.65 -8.37 6.35
C LEU A 26 10.81 -7.40 6.13
N GLN A 27 12.04 -7.82 6.44
CA GLN A 27 13.23 -7.00 6.26
C GLN A 27 13.45 -6.64 4.80
N VAL A 28 13.17 -7.57 3.87
CA VAL A 28 13.22 -7.32 2.42
C VAL A 28 12.22 -6.24 2.00
N ALA A 29 10.99 -6.29 2.52
CA ALA A 29 10.00 -5.25 2.23
C ALA A 29 10.43 -3.88 2.78
N ILE A 30 10.94 -3.83 4.00
CA ILE A 30 11.42 -2.59 4.62
C ILE A 30 12.58 -1.99 3.81
N ASP A 31 13.57 -2.81 3.45
CA ASP A 31 14.74 -2.36 2.67
C ASP A 31 14.33 -1.83 1.28
N ALA A 32 13.40 -2.50 0.60
CA ALA A 32 12.87 -2.04 -0.69
C ALA A 32 12.15 -0.69 -0.55
N ILE A 33 11.38 -0.49 0.51
CA ILE A 33 10.71 0.78 0.81
C ILE A 33 11.73 1.87 1.10
N GLU A 34 12.75 1.58 1.91
CA GLU A 34 13.84 2.52 2.22
C GLU A 34 14.65 2.91 0.99
N ALA A 35 14.92 1.96 0.07
CA ALA A 35 15.61 2.23 -1.19
C ALA A 35 14.81 3.21 -2.07
N VAL A 36 13.50 2.98 -2.22
CA VAL A 36 12.61 3.91 -2.94
C VAL A 36 12.51 5.25 -2.23
N LYS A 37 12.40 5.25 -0.90
CA LYS A 37 12.34 6.46 -0.07
C LYS A 37 13.55 7.39 -0.26
N LYS A 38 14.73 6.83 -0.49
CA LYS A 38 15.96 7.61 -0.74
C LYS A 38 15.95 8.34 -2.07
N THR A 39 15.21 7.83 -3.05
CA THR A 39 15.20 8.36 -4.42
C THR A 39 13.93 9.14 -4.74
N GLN A 40 12.82 8.79 -4.10
CA GLN A 40 11.49 9.33 -4.39
C GLN A 40 10.88 10.03 -3.16
N PRO A 41 10.27 11.21 -3.34
CA PRO A 41 9.62 11.94 -2.25
C PRO A 41 8.33 11.27 -1.78
N ARG A 42 7.68 10.49 -2.65
CA ARG A 42 6.43 9.77 -2.36
C ARG A 42 6.58 8.30 -2.74
N ILE A 43 6.02 7.43 -1.90
CA ILE A 43 6.07 5.98 -2.05
C ILE A 43 4.65 5.47 -2.24
N SER A 44 4.48 4.61 -3.23
CA SER A 44 3.26 3.86 -3.47
C SER A 44 3.53 2.37 -3.27
N LEU A 45 2.64 1.67 -2.58
CA LEU A 45 2.77 0.25 -2.27
C LEU A 45 1.84 -0.57 -3.14
N TYR A 46 2.33 -1.64 -3.74
CA TYR A 46 1.50 -2.61 -4.44
C TYR A 46 1.74 -4.00 -3.83
N THR A 47 0.70 -4.63 -3.31
CA THR A 47 0.80 -5.90 -2.59
C THR A 47 -0.15 -6.94 -3.16
N GLU A 48 0.38 -8.03 -3.73
CA GLU A 48 -0.42 -9.19 -4.13
C GLU A 48 -0.53 -10.17 -2.97
N ILE A 49 -1.74 -10.43 -2.48
CA ILE A 49 -2.02 -11.40 -1.44
C ILE A 49 -2.55 -12.67 -2.07
N ASP A 50 -1.76 -13.74 -1.95
CA ASP A 50 -2.08 -15.06 -2.45
C ASP A 50 -2.11 -16.09 -1.31
N GLU A 51 -3.12 -16.95 -1.31
CA GLU A 51 -3.30 -18.03 -0.31
C GLU A 51 -3.17 -17.64 1.19
N MET A 52 -3.27 -16.36 1.54
CA MET A 52 -3.08 -15.88 2.91
C MET A 52 -4.39 -15.74 3.69
N ARG A 53 -4.33 -15.96 5.00
CA ARG A 53 -5.44 -15.73 5.94
C ARG A 53 -5.43 -14.29 6.47
N TRP A 54 -6.62 -13.77 6.80
CA TRP A 54 -6.77 -12.44 7.41
C TRP A 54 -5.83 -12.19 8.58
N MET A 55 -5.78 -13.12 9.55
CA MET A 55 -4.96 -12.98 10.76
C MET A 55 -3.47 -12.82 10.44
N THR A 56 -2.98 -13.60 9.48
CA THR A 56 -1.58 -13.52 9.02
C THR A 56 -1.30 -12.18 8.35
N PHE A 57 -2.23 -11.68 7.53
CA PHE A 57 -2.08 -10.39 6.87
C PHE A 57 -2.12 -9.22 7.87
N THR A 58 -3.01 -9.25 8.86
CA THR A 58 -3.05 -8.21 9.90
C THR A 58 -1.80 -8.22 10.78
N ALA A 59 -1.23 -9.40 11.04
CA ALA A 59 0.04 -9.50 11.76
C ALA A 59 1.18 -8.93 10.91
N PHE A 60 1.23 -9.28 9.63
CA PHE A 60 2.19 -8.71 8.68
C PHE A 60 2.10 -7.19 8.57
N LEU A 61 0.91 -6.62 8.41
CA LEU A 61 0.69 -5.18 8.37
C LEU A 61 1.13 -4.49 9.67
N ARG A 62 0.87 -5.12 10.82
CA ARG A 62 1.32 -4.61 12.12
C ARG A 62 2.84 -4.58 12.21
N ASP A 63 3.51 -5.67 11.85
CA ASP A 63 4.96 -5.80 11.86
C ASP A 63 5.61 -4.80 10.89
N LEU A 64 5.08 -4.70 9.67
CA LEU A 64 5.49 -3.69 8.69
C LEU A 64 5.30 -2.29 9.25
N GLY A 65 4.10 -1.95 9.71
CA GLY A 65 3.80 -0.64 10.25
C GLY A 65 4.73 -0.27 11.42
N TYR A 66 5.06 -1.23 12.27
CA TYR A 66 6.02 -1.03 13.36
C TYR A 66 7.44 -0.77 12.83
N GLY A 67 7.91 -1.56 11.86
CA GLY A 67 9.19 -1.34 11.19
C GLY A 67 9.27 0.04 10.53
N LEU A 68 8.23 0.45 9.82
CA LEU A 68 8.14 1.76 9.17
C LEU A 68 8.05 2.92 10.17
N THR A 69 7.39 2.71 11.31
CA THR A 69 7.31 3.71 12.39
C THR A 69 8.69 3.97 13.00
N GLN A 70 9.52 2.93 13.19
CA GLN A 70 10.90 3.10 13.66
C GLN A 70 11.77 3.88 12.67
N VAL A 71 11.47 3.77 11.38
CA VAL A 71 12.18 4.42 10.28
C VAL A 71 11.73 5.88 10.04
N GLY A 72 10.64 6.32 10.68
CA GLY A 72 10.36 7.75 10.89
C GLY A 72 9.97 8.57 9.65
N ASP A 73 9.12 8.09 8.73
CA ASP A 73 8.61 8.90 7.60
C ASP A 73 7.27 8.37 7.06
N LEU A 74 6.25 8.27 7.93
CA LEU A 74 4.91 7.83 7.52
C LEU A 74 4.18 8.82 6.57
N ASP A 75 4.66 10.06 6.44
CA ASP A 75 4.08 11.09 5.57
C ASP A 75 4.37 10.85 4.08
N ARG A 76 5.43 10.10 3.76
CA ARG A 76 5.82 9.82 2.37
C ARG A 76 4.95 8.77 1.69
N TYR A 77 4.15 8.02 2.46
CA TYR A 77 3.28 7.00 1.90
C TYR A 77 2.04 7.66 1.31
N TYR A 78 1.92 7.56 0.00
CA TYR A 78 0.82 8.20 -0.72
C TYR A 78 -0.40 7.28 -0.83
N ARG A 79 -0.17 6.02 -1.25
CA ARG A 79 -1.25 5.04 -1.43
C ARG A 79 -0.75 3.60 -1.43
N ALA A 80 -1.68 2.68 -1.19
CA ALA A 80 -1.44 1.24 -1.25
C ALA A 80 -2.52 0.52 -2.08
N ALA A 81 -2.11 -0.24 -3.08
CA ALA A 81 -2.95 -1.16 -3.83
C ALA A 81 -2.76 -2.58 -3.29
N VAL A 82 -3.85 -3.27 -3.01
CA VAL A 82 -3.83 -4.65 -2.53
C VAL A 82 -4.57 -5.54 -3.50
N LEU A 83 -3.87 -6.46 -4.17
CA LEU A 83 -4.45 -7.41 -5.10
C LEU A 83 -4.77 -8.72 -4.38
N SER A 84 -6.04 -9.13 -4.32
CA SER A 84 -6.38 -10.43 -3.75
C SER A 84 -7.72 -10.97 -4.25
N ASP A 85 -7.84 -12.29 -4.35
CA ASP A 85 -9.11 -12.96 -4.65
C ASP A 85 -9.96 -13.16 -3.39
N LYS A 86 -9.40 -12.88 -2.21
CA LYS A 86 -10.10 -13.10 -0.94
C LYS A 86 -11.11 -11.98 -0.67
N HIS A 87 -12.37 -12.36 -0.43
CA HIS A 87 -13.45 -11.43 -0.10
C HIS A 87 -13.12 -10.51 1.09
N TRP A 88 -12.44 -11.03 2.10
CA TRP A 88 -12.11 -10.28 3.31
C TRP A 88 -11.21 -9.07 3.02
N VAL A 89 -10.31 -9.14 2.03
CA VAL A 89 -9.42 -8.03 1.65
C VAL A 89 -10.22 -6.80 1.20
N ARG A 90 -11.32 -7.03 0.48
CA ARG A 90 -12.24 -5.97 0.05
C ARG A 90 -12.95 -5.30 1.22
N HIS A 91 -13.26 -6.05 2.26
CA HIS A 91 -13.86 -5.52 3.49
C HIS A 91 -12.84 -4.71 4.30
N LEU A 92 -11.58 -5.16 4.40
CA LEU A 92 -10.50 -4.44 5.09
C LEU A 92 -10.24 -3.07 4.47
N ALA A 93 -10.05 -3.03 3.14
CA ALA A 93 -9.73 -1.78 2.45
C ALA A 93 -10.83 -0.71 2.63
N ARG A 94 -12.11 -1.12 2.68
CA ARG A 94 -13.21 -0.18 2.98
C ARG A 94 -13.17 0.35 4.41
N LEU A 95 -12.71 -0.46 5.36
CA LEU A 95 -12.61 -0.10 6.78
C LEU A 95 -11.43 0.85 7.01
N GLU A 96 -10.26 0.52 6.45
CA GLU A 96 -9.03 1.31 6.60
C GLU A 96 -9.11 2.69 5.93
N ASN A 97 -9.81 2.82 4.81
CA ASN A 97 -9.97 4.12 4.13
C ASN A 97 -10.72 5.16 4.98
N ARG A 98 -11.44 4.74 6.04
CA ARG A 98 -12.05 5.67 7.01
C ARG A 98 -11.13 6.04 8.17
N LEU A 99 -10.11 5.25 8.44
CA LEU A 99 -9.17 5.42 9.55
C LEU A 99 -7.90 6.17 9.13
N PHE A 100 -7.41 5.95 7.91
CA PHE A 100 -6.19 6.59 7.39
C PHE A 100 -6.51 7.72 6.42
N LYS A 101 -6.72 8.95 6.94
CA LYS A 101 -7.01 10.13 6.10
C LYS A 101 -5.85 10.56 5.18
N HIS A 102 -4.63 10.11 5.43
CA HIS A 102 -3.44 10.48 4.68
C HIS A 102 -2.95 9.42 3.69
N LEU A 103 -3.50 8.19 3.74
CA LEU A 103 -3.07 7.07 2.89
C LEU A 103 -4.28 6.45 2.18
N GLU A 104 -4.32 6.53 0.85
CA GLU A 104 -5.40 5.90 0.08
C GLU A 104 -5.11 4.40 -0.11
N VAL A 105 -5.93 3.54 0.50
CA VAL A 105 -5.78 2.07 0.38
C VAL A 105 -6.90 1.49 -0.45
N ARG A 106 -6.56 0.80 -1.54
CA ARG A 106 -7.54 0.21 -2.46
C ARG A 106 -7.27 -1.26 -2.70
N ALA A 107 -8.27 -2.09 -2.41
CA ALA A 107 -8.25 -3.50 -2.74
C ALA A 107 -8.82 -3.77 -4.13
N PHE A 108 -8.12 -4.58 -4.91
CA PHE A 108 -8.51 -5.04 -6.24
C PHE A 108 -8.53 -6.57 -6.28
N SER A 109 -9.37 -7.14 -7.14
CA SER A 109 -9.34 -8.58 -7.39
C SER A 109 -8.14 -8.95 -8.25
N VAL A 110 -7.64 -10.19 -8.13
CA VAL A 110 -6.51 -10.68 -8.96
C VAL A 110 -6.78 -10.53 -10.46
N ARG A 111 -8.04 -10.65 -10.88
CA ARG A 111 -8.51 -10.43 -12.25
C ARG A 111 -8.34 -8.98 -12.75
N HIS A 112 -8.29 -8.00 -11.83
CA HIS A 112 -8.10 -6.58 -12.11
C HIS A 112 -6.67 -6.12 -11.79
N LYS A 113 -5.68 -7.02 -11.92
CA LYS A 113 -4.26 -6.69 -11.89
C LYS A 113 -3.89 -5.48 -12.76
N PRO A 114 -4.32 -5.39 -14.04
CA PRO A 114 -4.00 -4.23 -14.87
C PRO A 114 -4.52 -2.92 -14.27
N ASP A 115 -5.78 -2.87 -13.83
CA ASP A 115 -6.35 -1.67 -13.18
C ASP A 115 -5.59 -1.25 -11.92
N ALA A 116 -5.15 -2.22 -11.11
CA ALA A 116 -4.40 -1.95 -9.89
C ALA A 116 -3.01 -1.37 -10.19
N LEU A 117 -2.34 -1.89 -11.22
CA LEU A 117 -1.04 -1.37 -11.67
C LEU A 117 -1.16 0.02 -12.27
N GLU A 118 -2.18 0.27 -13.10
CA GLU A 118 -2.43 1.61 -13.64
C GLU A 118 -2.71 2.60 -12.49
N TRP A 119 -3.60 2.23 -11.58
CA TRP A 119 -3.94 3.07 -10.43
C TRP A 119 -2.74 3.38 -9.53
N ILE A 120 -1.85 2.41 -9.25
CA ILE A 120 -0.69 2.63 -8.38
C ILE A 120 0.40 3.47 -9.06
N ARG A 121 0.46 3.48 -10.40
CA ARG A 121 1.41 4.28 -11.19
C ARG A 121 0.99 5.74 -11.34
N HIS A 122 -0.31 6.04 -11.26
CA HIS A 122 -0.87 7.37 -11.45
C HIS A 122 -0.51 8.35 -10.32
N LEU A 123 0.71 8.88 -10.22
CA LEU A 123 1.03 9.86 -9.17
C LEU A 123 -0.02 10.99 -9.18
N PRO A 124 -0.42 11.50 -8.00
CA PRO A 124 -1.33 12.63 -7.98
C PRO A 124 -0.62 13.80 -8.63
N GLU A 125 -1.20 14.33 -9.70
CA GLU A 125 -0.67 15.50 -10.38
C GLU A 125 -0.77 16.77 -9.50
N HIS A 126 -1.41 16.69 -8.32
CA HIS A 126 -1.55 17.82 -7.39
C HIS A 126 -1.39 17.41 -5.91
N PRO A 127 -0.69 18.23 -5.09
CA PRO A 127 -0.80 18.12 -3.63
C PRO A 127 -2.25 18.41 -3.23
N VAL A 128 -2.78 17.63 -2.30
CA VAL A 128 -4.02 17.95 -1.59
C VAL A 128 -3.80 19.22 -0.75
N ALA A 129 -3.81 20.37 -1.42
CA ALA A 129 -4.05 21.64 -0.78
C ALA A 129 -5.51 21.61 -0.29
N GLY A 130 -5.68 21.73 1.03
CA GLY A 130 -6.99 21.94 1.60
C GLY A 130 -7.69 23.10 0.90
N SER A 131 -8.90 22.86 0.41
CA SER A 131 -9.86 23.91 0.07
C SER A 131 -11.24 23.25 -0.02
N GLN A 132 -12.01 23.41 1.05
CA GLN A 132 -13.46 23.41 0.95
C GLN A 132 -13.86 24.40 -0.15
N PRO A 133 -14.73 24.05 -1.10
CA PRO A 133 -15.56 25.05 -1.73
C PRO A 133 -16.72 25.35 -0.79
N SER A 134 -16.61 26.48 -0.11
CA SER A 134 -17.76 27.22 0.39
C SER A 134 -18.78 27.40 -0.74
N THR A 135 -19.96 26.84 -0.59
CA THR A 135 -21.15 27.33 -1.29
C THR A 135 -22.18 27.76 -0.27
N SER A 136 -22.16 29.06 -0.01
CA SER A 136 -23.22 29.83 0.59
C SER A 136 -24.45 29.83 -0.35
N ARG A 137 -25.63 29.54 0.18
CA ARG A 137 -26.93 29.97 -0.34
C ARG A 137 -27.87 30.00 0.86
N ARG A 138 -27.99 31.19 1.47
CA ARG A 138 -29.16 32.08 1.45
C ARG A 138 -30.37 31.50 2.16
#